data_AF-A0A1H0T3I4-F1
#
_entry.id   AF-A0A1H0T3I4-F1
#
_cell.length_a   1.000
_cell.length_b   1.000
_cell.length_c   1.000
_cell.angle_alpha   90.00
_cell.angle_beta   90.00
_cell.angle_gamma   90.00
#
_symmetry.space_group_name_H-M   'P 1'
#
loop_
_entity.id
_entity.type
_entity.pdbx_description
1 polymer ?
#
loop_
_entity_poly.entity_id
_entity_poly.type
_entity_poly.pdbx_seq_one_letter_code
_entity_poly.pdbx_strand_id
1 'polypeptide(L)'
;MSLFYFFLIIGSVAVYLILRFDKQQRRKQRALLKQTNDVQPLLLMQSLGQKLNRLNEALIQNSTKSEIGDQLKKLSTDYNCGRISIQVYNNQLNELLYRVEG
;
A
#
# COMPACT_ATOMS: atom_id res chain seq x y z
N MET A 1 -7.01 -53.45 15.96
CA MET A 1 -7.83 -52.95 14.84
C MET A 1 -8.62 -51.70 15.20
N SER A 2 -9.34 -51.64 16.34
CA SER A 2 -10.09 -50.44 16.77
C SER A 2 -9.25 -49.16 16.91
N LEU A 3 -8.08 -49.22 17.56
CA LEU A 3 -7.18 -48.07 17.75
C LEU A 3 -6.71 -47.41 16.44
N PHE A 4 -6.47 -48.21 15.40
CA PHE A 4 -6.06 -47.71 14.09
C PHE A 4 -7.17 -46.86 13.44
N TYR A 5 -8.42 -47.30 13.54
CA TYR A 5 -9.57 -46.55 13.03
C TYR A 5 -9.82 -45.26 13.80
N PHE A 6 -9.64 -45.25 15.13
CA PHE A 6 -9.74 -44.02 15.92
C PHE A 6 -8.68 -43.00 15.51
N PHE A 7 -7.43 -43.43 15.29
CA PHE A 7 -6.36 -42.55 14.84
C PHE A 7 -6.65 -41.96 13.45
N LEU A 8 -7.20 -42.75 12.53
CA LEU A 8 -7.60 -42.30 11.20
C LEU A 8 -8.70 -41.24 11.24
N ILE A 9 -9.73 -41.46 12.06
CA ILE A 9 -10.85 -40.52 12.22
C ILE A 9 -10.37 -39.23 12.87
N ILE A 10 -9.60 -39.31 13.95
CA ILE A 10 -9.08 -38.13 14.66
C ILE A 10 -8.12 -37.34 13.76
N GLY A 11 -7.23 -38.00 13.04
CA GLY A 11 -6.32 -37.36 12.09
C GLY A 11 -7.06 -36.64 10.96
N SER A 12 -8.10 -37.27 10.40
CA SER A 12 -8.94 -36.65 9.37
C SER A 12 -9.65 -35.40 9.89
N VAL A 13 -10.21 -35.46 11.10
CA VAL A 13 -10.85 -34.30 11.75
C VAL A 13 -9.85 -33.18 12.02
N ALA A 14 -8.64 -33.50 12.49
CA ALA A 14 -7.60 -32.51 12.75
C ALA A 14 -7.17 -31.78 11.46
N VAL A 15 -6.92 -32.51 10.37
CA VAL A 15 -6.57 -31.91 9.07
C VAL A 15 -7.71 -31.03 8.54
N TYR A 16 -8.95 -31.50 8.64
CA TYR A 16 -10.12 -30.73 8.25
C TYR A 16 -10.24 -29.41 9.02
N LEU A 17 -10.01 -29.44 10.35
CA LEU A 17 -10.01 -28.25 11.19
C LEU A 17 -8.89 -27.29 10.80
N ILE A 18 -7.65 -27.77 10.60
CA ILE A 18 -6.50 -26.94 10.18
C ILE A 18 -6.81 -26.21 8.87
N LEU A 19 -7.32 -26.90 7.86
CA LEU A 19 -7.68 -26.28 6.58
C LEU A 19 -8.80 -25.25 6.73
N ARG A 20 -9.80 -25.53 7.57
CA ARG A 20 -10.90 -24.60 7.85
C ARG A 20 -10.40 -23.34 8.56
N PHE A 21 -9.49 -23.50 9.53
CA PHE A 21 -8.87 -22.38 10.24
C PHE A 21 -7.95 -21.56 9.33
N ASP A 22 -7.11 -22.17 8.51
CA ASP A 22 -6.27 -21.43 7.54
C ASP A 22 -7.15 -20.58 6.59
N LYS A 23 -8.24 -21.16 6.09
CA LYS A 23 -9.20 -20.44 5.23
C LYS A 23 -9.88 -19.28 5.96
N GLN A 24 -10.18 -19.41 7.25
CA GLN A 24 -10.75 -18.32 8.06
C GLN A 24 -9.71 -17.24 8.38
N GLN A 25 -8.48 -17.61 8.71
CA GLN A 25 -7.40 -16.66 9.00
C GLN A 25 -7.05 -15.82 7.78
N ARG A 26 -6.95 -16.43 6.59
CA ARG A 26 -6.73 -15.69 5.33
C ARG A 26 -7.84 -14.68 5.03
N ARG A 27 -9.10 -15.00 5.39
CA ARG A 27 -10.22 -14.06 5.25
C ARG A 27 -10.10 -12.90 6.22
N LYS A 28 -9.71 -13.15 7.47
CA LYS A 28 -9.48 -12.09 8.49
C LYS A 28 -8.29 -11.20 8.12
N GLN A 29 -7.17 -11.77 7.68
CA GLN A 29 -6.02 -11.01 7.18
C GLN A 29 -6.38 -10.16 5.97
N ARG A 30 -7.10 -10.72 4.99
CA ARG A 30 -7.60 -9.95 3.84
C ARG A 30 -8.58 -8.87 4.25
N ALA A 31 -9.45 -9.11 5.22
CA ALA A 31 -10.36 -8.10 5.75
C ALA A 31 -9.59 -6.97 6.45
N LEU A 32 -8.59 -7.30 7.26
CA LEU A 32 -7.70 -6.33 7.91
C LEU A 32 -6.89 -5.54 6.88
N LEU A 33 -6.36 -6.18 5.83
CA LEU A 33 -5.66 -5.52 4.72
C LEU A 33 -6.60 -4.62 3.90
N LYS A 34 -7.86 -5.01 3.74
CA LYS A 34 -8.88 -4.22 3.06
C LYS A 34 -9.37 -3.05 3.92
N GLN A 35 -9.38 -3.22 5.23
CA GLN A 35 -9.69 -2.19 6.22
C GLN A 35 -8.51 -1.23 6.45
N THR A 36 -7.27 -1.71 6.30
CA THR A 36 -6.04 -0.88 6.30
C THR A 36 -5.72 -0.25 4.95
N ASN A 37 -6.62 -0.35 3.96
CA ASN A 37 -6.62 0.57 2.82
C ASN A 37 -6.71 2.05 3.29
N ASP A 38 -7.17 2.27 4.52
CA ASP A 38 -7.24 3.58 5.20
C ASP A 38 -6.06 3.85 6.16
N VAL A 39 -5.22 2.85 6.46
CA VAL A 39 -4.04 3.03 7.32
C VAL A 39 -2.81 2.98 6.44
N GLN A 40 -2.52 4.16 5.89
CA GLN A 40 -1.30 4.51 5.17
C GLN A 40 -0.09 3.70 5.66
N PRO A 41 0.53 2.84 4.81
CA PRO A 41 1.73 2.13 5.22
C PRO A 41 2.79 3.18 5.55
N LEU A 42 3.36 3.14 6.75
CA LEU A 42 4.43 4.08 7.16
C LEU A 42 5.54 4.16 6.09
N LEU A 43 5.85 3.02 5.47
CA LEU A 43 6.82 2.89 4.39
C LEU A 43 6.42 3.64 3.11
N LEU A 44 5.13 3.64 2.77
CA LEU A 44 4.61 4.38 1.62
C LEU A 44 4.77 5.88 1.85
N MET A 45 4.44 6.36 3.05
CA MET A 45 4.59 7.76 3.44
C MET A 45 6.05 8.22 3.42
N GLN A 46 6.97 7.37 3.91
CA GLN A 46 8.41 7.60 3.82
C GLN A 46 8.89 7.65 2.36
N SER A 47 8.42 6.74 1.50
CA SER A 47 8.78 6.72 0.08
C SER A 47 8.27 7.95 -0.67
N LEU A 48 7.09 8.46 -0.31
CA LEU A 48 6.52 9.68 -0.86
C LEU A 48 7.29 10.91 -0.41
N GLY A 49 7.68 10.98 0.87
CA GLY A 49 8.54 12.05 1.37
C GLY A 49 9.89 12.10 0.64
N GLN A 50 10.51 10.93 0.42
CA GLN A 50 11.75 10.84 -0.36
C GLN A 50 11.56 11.27 -1.83
N LYS A 51 10.49 10.83 -2.49
CA LYS A 51 10.16 11.24 -3.87
C LYS A 51 9.91 12.75 -3.96
N LEU A 52 9.23 13.33 -2.98
CA LEU A 52 8.94 14.76 -2.94
C LEU A 52 10.21 15.59 -2.75
N ASN A 53 11.13 15.14 -1.89
CA ASN A 53 12.44 15.77 -1.74
C ASN A 53 13.25 15.71 -3.04
N ARG A 54 13.30 14.57 -3.72
CA ARG A 54 13.96 14.44 -5.03
C ARG A 54 13.37 15.37 -6.08
N LEU A 55 12.04 15.44 -6.15
CA LEU A 55 11.35 16.37 -7.05
C LEU A 55 11.72 17.82 -6.74
N ASN A 56 11.73 18.20 -5.46
CA ASN A 56 12.06 19.56 -5.05
C ASN A 56 13.52 19.92 -5.37
N GLU A 57 14.47 19.00 -5.12
CA GLU A 57 15.88 19.16 -5.49
C GLU A 57 16.07 19.30 -7.01
N ALA A 58 15.42 18.45 -7.80
CA ALA A 58 15.48 18.50 -9.26
C ALA A 58 14.84 19.77 -9.83
N LEU A 59 13.81 20.30 -9.18
CA LEU A 59 13.17 21.56 -9.55
C LEU A 59 14.02 22.78 -9.22
N ILE A 60 14.71 22.78 -8.08
CA ILE A 60 15.65 23.83 -7.67
C ILE A 60 16.84 23.89 -8.64
N GLN A 61 17.33 22.74 -9.10
CA GLN A 61 18.40 22.68 -10.11
C GLN A 61 17.96 23.10 -11.51
N ASN A 62 16.67 22.91 -11.86
CA ASN A 62 16.11 23.28 -13.15
C ASN A 62 15.13 24.46 -13.00
N SER A 63 15.67 25.68 -12.86
CA SER A 63 14.89 26.91 -12.58
C SER A 63 13.83 27.28 -13.63
N THR A 64 13.71 26.52 -14.72
CA THR A 64 12.73 26.68 -15.81
C THR A 64 11.47 25.84 -15.64
N LYS A 65 11.42 24.87 -14.71
CA LYS A 65 10.26 23.96 -14.51
C LYS A 65 9.24 24.50 -13.47
N SER A 66 8.99 25.81 -13.45
CA SER A 66 8.07 26.48 -12.49
C SER A 66 6.66 25.85 -12.48
N GLU A 67 6.13 25.48 -13.65
CA GLU A 67 4.79 24.90 -13.78
C GLU A 67 4.65 23.54 -13.06
N ILE A 68 5.71 22.74 -13.03
CA ILE A 68 5.73 21.46 -12.34
C ILE A 68 5.75 21.65 -10.81
N GLY A 69 6.40 22.71 -10.33
CA GLY A 69 6.37 23.10 -8.92
C GLY A 69 4.98 23.48 -8.46
N ASP A 70 4.26 24.26 -9.27
CA ASP A 70 2.88 24.65 -8.98
C ASP A 70 1.93 23.45 -8.99
N GLN A 71 2.11 22.52 -9.94
CA GLN A 71 1.36 21.26 -9.99
C GLN A 71 1.63 20.38 -8.75
N LEU A 72 2.89 20.26 -8.33
CA LEU A 72 3.28 19.51 -7.13
C LEU A 72 2.67 20.13 -5.86
N LYS A 73 2.68 21.45 -5.74
CA LYS A 73 2.11 22.17 -4.60
C LYS A 73 0.59 21.99 -4.52
N LYS A 74 -0.09 22.08 -5.66
CA LYS A 74 -1.54 21.83 -5.76
C LYS A 74 -1.86 20.38 -5.37
N LEU A 75 -1.10 19.42 -5.90
CA LEU A 75 -1.25 18.00 -5.61
C LEU A 75 -1.09 17.69 -4.11
N SER A 76 -0.07 18.27 -3.48
CA SER A 76 0.16 18.14 -2.03
C SER A 76 -0.96 18.77 -1.21
N THR A 77 -1.50 19.91 -1.67
CA THR A 77 -2.64 20.57 -1.02
C THR A 77 -3.91 19.73 -1.14
N ASP A 78 -4.21 19.20 -2.32
CA ASP A 78 -5.39 18.34 -2.54
C ASP A 78 -5.32 17.07 -1.67
N TYR A 79 -4.12 16.50 -1.50
CA TYR A 79 -3.90 15.37 -0.60
C TYR A 79 -4.07 15.76 0.88
N ASN A 80 -3.45 16.87 1.31
CA ASN A 80 -3.55 17.36 2.69
C ASN A 80 -4.98 17.77 3.08
N CYS A 81 -5.79 18.21 2.12
CA CYS A 81 -7.21 18.49 2.31
C CYS A 81 -8.09 17.23 2.24
N GLY A 82 -7.52 16.03 2.04
CA GLY A 82 -8.25 14.77 1.92
C GLY A 82 -9.10 14.66 0.65
N ARG A 83 -8.87 15.51 -0.36
CA ARG A 83 -9.63 15.52 -1.62
C ARG A 83 -9.25 14.36 -2.54
N ILE A 84 -8.03 13.87 -2.41
CA ILE A 84 -7.50 12.74 -3.18
C ILE A 84 -6.93 11.68 -2.25
N SER A 85 -7.05 10.42 -2.65
CA SER A 85 -6.45 9.32 -1.87
C SER A 85 -4.93 9.29 -2.05
N ILE A 86 -4.25 8.66 -1.10
CA ILE A 86 -2.81 8.46 -1.14
C ILE A 86 -2.34 7.70 -2.39
N GLN A 87 -3.16 6.80 -2.95
CA GLN A 87 -2.81 6.10 -4.20
C GLN A 87 -2.84 7.03 -5.40
N VAL A 88 -3.87 7.89 -5.49
CA VAL A 88 -3.99 8.89 -6.55
C VAL A 88 -2.83 9.88 -6.46
N TYR A 89 -2.53 10.36 -5.25
CA TYR A 89 -1.37 11.19 -4.98
C TYR A 89 -0.06 10.53 -5.43
N ASN A 90 0.18 9.27 -5.06
CA ASN A 90 1.39 8.55 -5.43
C ASN A 90 1.55 8.37 -6.95
N ASN A 91 0.47 8.00 -7.65
CA ASN A 91 0.51 7.84 -9.10
C ASN A 91 0.84 9.17 -9.80
N GLN A 92 0.19 10.26 -9.38
CA GLN A 92 0.43 11.60 -9.94
C GLN A 92 1.84 12.11 -9.61
N LEU A 93 2.34 11.83 -8.41
CA LEU A 93 3.72 12.17 -8.03
C LEU A 93 4.74 11.42 -8.89
N ASN A 94 4.47 10.16 -9.23
CA ASN A 94 5.33 9.34 -10.08
C ASN A 94 5.36 9.84 -11.53
N GLU A 95 4.21 10.30 -12.06
CA GLU A 95 4.16 10.94 -13.38
C GLU A 95 4.94 12.27 -13.42
N LEU A 96 4.81 13.10 -12.37
CA LEU A 96 5.55 14.35 -12.28
C LEU A 96 7.06 14.09 -12.20
N LEU A 97 7.49 13.08 -11.46
CA LEU A 97 8.90 12.68 -11.36
C LEU A 97 9.44 12.21 -12.71
N TYR A 98 8.68 11.43 -13.47
CA TYR A 98 9.05 11.01 -14.83
C TYR A 98 9.23 12.21 -15.79
N ARG A 99 8.39 13.25 -15.69
CA ARG A 99 8.52 14.49 -16.48
C ARG A 99 9.69 15.39 -16.05
N VAL A 100 10.18 15.22 -14.83
CA VAL A 100 11.31 15.99 -14.32
C VAL A 100 12.64 15.32 -14.65
N GLU A 101 12.70 13.99 -14.57
CA GLU A 101 13.88 13.16 -14.85
C GLU A 101 14.07 12.83 -16.34
N GLY A 102 13.00 12.86 -17.14
CA GLY A 102 13.05 12.78 -18.62
C GLY A 102 13.30 14.14 -19.27
#